data_AF-A0A518SCB5-F1
#
_entry.id   AF-A0A518SCB5-F1
#
_cell.length_a   1.000
_cell.length_b   1.000
_cell.length_c   1.000
_cell.angle_alpha   90.00
_cell.angle_beta   90.00
_cell.angle_gamma   90.00
#
_symmetry.space_group_name_H-M   'P 1'
#
loop_
_entity.id
_entity.type
_entity.pdbx_description
1 polymer ?
#
loop_
_entity_poly.entity_id
_entity_poly.type
_entity_poly.pdbx_seq_one_letter_code
_entity_poly.pdbx_strand_id
1 'polypeptide(L)'
;MEEPLISFVIPVHNSSDCIGECLEAISNQSYSNKEVIIVDNGSEDETTDIVREKCPSAKLIELEENKGHSEAANIGFESAEGKYIAKLDDDGIIGVGWLRTVVDRIQTSSDDIAAIQPKVVEYKSNGGTVEKFTEGGEIHGMISCGVLYDRKK
;
A
#
# COMPACT_ATOMS: atom_id res chain seq x y z
N MET A 1 -20.37 11.37 5.82
CA MET A 1 -20.07 10.01 6.28
C MET A 1 -18.82 10.07 7.11
N GLU A 2 -18.69 9.23 8.13
CA GLU A 2 -17.44 9.12 8.88
C GLU A 2 -16.35 8.62 7.93
N GLU A 3 -15.18 9.25 7.93
CA GLU A 3 -14.00 8.77 7.21
C GLU A 3 -13.28 7.77 8.12
N PRO A 4 -13.42 6.44 7.95
CA PRO A 4 -12.72 5.45 8.75
C PRO A 4 -11.20 5.52 8.54
N LEU A 5 -10.41 5.33 9.60
CA LEU A 5 -8.95 5.23 9.47
C LEU A 5 -8.59 4.03 8.59
N ILE A 6 -7.69 4.25 7.62
CA ILE A 6 -7.10 3.21 6.78
C ILE A 6 -5.63 3.08 7.11
N SER A 7 -5.15 1.86 7.37
CA SER A 7 -3.71 1.60 7.53
C SER A 7 -3.12 1.08 6.24
N PHE A 8 -2.22 1.84 5.63
CA PHE A 8 -1.33 1.27 4.63
C PHE A 8 -0.30 0.39 5.30
N VAL A 9 -0.11 -0.84 4.80
CA VAL A 9 0.91 -1.78 5.28
C VAL A 9 1.80 -2.17 4.11
N ILE A 10 3.08 -1.84 4.21
CA ILE A 10 4.07 -1.94 3.13
C ILE A 10 5.32 -2.63 3.68
N PRO A 11 5.47 -3.96 3.49
CA PRO A 11 6.76 -4.60 3.70
C PRO A 11 7.74 -4.15 2.61
N VAL A 12 8.99 -3.82 2.99
CA VAL A 12 10.04 -3.37 2.07
C VAL A 12 11.33 -4.17 2.32
N HIS A 13 12.14 -4.39 1.28
CA HIS A 13 13.47 -4.98 1.40
C HIS A 13 14.30 -4.64 0.16
N ASN A 14 15.33 -3.82 0.34
CA ASN A 14 16.20 -3.32 -0.73
C ASN A 14 15.40 -2.68 -1.89
N SER A 15 14.54 -1.73 -1.54
CA SER A 15 13.53 -1.11 -2.39
C SER A 15 13.87 0.33 -2.76
N SER A 16 15.14 0.76 -2.65
CA SER A 16 15.53 2.16 -2.85
C SER A 16 15.14 2.72 -4.22
N ASP A 17 15.06 1.86 -5.23
CA ASP A 17 14.74 2.22 -6.61
C ASP A 17 13.26 2.56 -6.84
N CYS A 18 12.35 2.07 -6.00
CA CYS A 18 10.89 2.17 -6.23
C CYS A 18 10.09 2.77 -5.07
N ILE A 19 10.54 2.61 -3.82
CA ILE A 19 9.76 3.00 -2.64
C ILE A 19 9.37 4.48 -2.64
N GLY A 20 10.21 5.33 -3.23
CA GLY A 20 9.93 6.76 -3.36
C GLY A 20 8.68 7.07 -4.18
N GLU A 21 8.43 6.35 -5.28
CA GLU A 21 7.23 6.54 -6.12
C GLU A 21 5.98 5.99 -5.43
N CYS A 22 6.09 4.87 -4.74
CA CYS A 22 5.00 4.30 -3.93
C CYS A 22 4.54 5.26 -2.83
N LEU A 23 5.47 5.83 -2.06
CA LEU A 23 5.15 6.80 -1.00
C LEU A 23 4.52 8.08 -1.55
N GLU A 24 4.98 8.55 -2.71
CA GLU A 24 4.37 9.70 -3.39
C GLU A 24 2.92 9.39 -3.81
N ALA A 25 2.65 8.22 -4.38
CA ALA A 25 1.30 7.80 -4.77
C ALA A 25 0.34 7.69 -3.57
N ILE A 26 0.85 7.25 -2.41
CA ILE A 26 0.09 7.21 -1.15
C ILE A 26 -0.17 8.63 -0.63
N SER A 27 0.84 9.49 -0.60
CA SER A 27 0.71 10.88 -0.17
C SER A 27 -0.35 11.63 -0.99
N ASN A 28 -0.37 11.39 -2.31
CA ASN A 28 -1.29 11.99 -3.26
C ASN A 28 -2.74 11.44 -3.20
N GLN A 29 -3.06 10.48 -2.33
CA GLN A 29 -4.43 9.99 -2.20
C GLN A 29 -5.38 11.09 -1.73
N SER A 30 -6.53 11.22 -2.41
CA SER A 30 -7.59 12.20 -2.06
C SER A 30 -8.29 11.89 -0.74
N TYR A 31 -8.03 10.72 -0.15
CA TYR A 31 -8.55 10.32 1.14
C TYR A 31 -7.55 10.65 2.26
N SER A 32 -8.03 11.38 3.28
CA SER A 32 -7.16 12.01 4.27
C SER A 32 -6.89 11.15 5.51
N ASN A 33 -7.90 10.41 6.00
CA ASN A 33 -7.79 9.66 7.25
C ASN A 33 -7.05 8.32 7.07
N LYS A 34 -5.72 8.40 6.95
CA LYS A 34 -4.85 7.26 6.72
C LYS A 34 -3.60 7.32 7.60
N GLU A 35 -3.09 6.16 7.95
CA GLU A 35 -1.75 5.97 8.50
C GLU A 35 -0.92 5.12 7.52
N VAL A 36 0.40 5.20 7.62
CA VAL A 36 1.34 4.45 6.78
C VAL A 36 2.28 3.68 7.68
N ILE A 37 2.33 2.36 7.48
CA ILE A 37 3.16 1.44 8.25
C ILE A 37 4.10 0.75 7.26
N ILE A 38 5.39 0.94 7.49
CA ILE A 38 6.45 0.40 6.64
C ILE A 38 7.25 -0.56 7.50
N VAL A 39 7.37 -1.79 7.04
CA VAL A 39 8.16 -2.82 7.72
C VAL A 39 9.38 -3.10 6.87
N ASP A 40 10.50 -2.52 7.27
CA ASP A 40 11.79 -2.79 6.64
C ASP A 40 12.30 -4.15 7.08
N ASN A 41 12.38 -5.07 6.13
CA ASN A 41 12.70 -6.46 6.35
C ASN A 41 14.21 -6.70 6.21
N GLY A 42 15.01 -5.85 6.85
CA GLY A 42 16.47 -5.90 6.86
C GLY A 42 17.09 -5.40 5.56
N SER A 43 16.76 -4.18 5.13
CA SER A 43 17.42 -3.59 3.95
C SER A 43 18.88 -3.20 4.26
N GLU A 44 19.73 -3.32 3.26
CA GLU A 44 21.14 -2.93 3.29
C GLU A 44 21.43 -1.72 2.37
N ASP A 45 20.41 -1.21 1.68
CA ASP A 45 20.47 -0.06 0.79
C ASP A 45 19.86 1.21 1.43
N GLU A 46 19.58 2.23 0.63
CA GLU A 46 19.05 3.52 1.08
C GLU A 46 17.53 3.52 1.36
N THR A 47 16.87 2.34 1.36
CA THR A 47 15.40 2.24 1.52
C THR A 47 14.87 2.97 2.74
N THR A 48 15.45 2.72 3.92
CA THR A 48 14.97 3.31 5.17
C THR A 48 15.20 4.82 5.24
N ASP A 49 16.28 5.31 4.64
CA ASP A 49 16.57 6.74 4.55
C ASP A 49 15.58 7.46 3.65
N ILE A 50 15.25 6.86 2.49
CA ILE A 50 14.22 7.38 1.57
C ILE A 50 12.86 7.44 2.27
N VAL A 51 12.51 6.39 3.05
CA VAL A 51 11.27 6.36 3.83
C VAL A 51 11.22 7.51 4.84
N ARG A 52 12.29 7.71 5.62
CA ARG A 52 12.38 8.79 6.62
C ARG A 52 12.28 10.17 5.98
N GLU A 53 12.86 10.36 4.79
CA GLU A 53 12.81 11.62 4.06
C GLU A 53 11.42 11.89 3.46
N LYS A 54 10.88 10.94 2.71
CA LYS A 54 9.65 11.13 1.91
C LYS A 54 8.36 10.93 2.70
N CYS A 55 8.38 10.12 3.75
CA CYS A 55 7.22 9.87 4.60
C CYS A 55 7.60 9.90 6.09
N PRO A 56 8.02 11.06 6.62
CA PRO A 56 8.47 11.18 8.02
C PRO A 56 7.38 10.87 9.05
N SER A 57 6.11 10.87 8.65
CA SER A 57 4.98 10.47 9.50
C SER A 57 4.71 8.97 9.50
N ALA A 58 5.40 8.18 8.68
CA ALA A 58 5.21 6.74 8.64
C ALA A 58 5.72 6.06 9.92
N LYS A 59 5.01 5.01 10.34
CA LYS A 59 5.50 4.08 11.35
C LYS A 59 6.46 3.12 10.68
N LEU A 60 7.75 3.43 10.74
CA LEU A 60 8.83 2.58 10.23
C LEU A 60 9.25 1.56 11.30
N ILE A 61 9.16 0.27 10.96
CA ILE A 61 9.57 -0.86 11.79
C ILE A 61 10.73 -1.55 11.09
N GLU A 62 11.93 -1.46 11.67
CA GLU A 62 13.16 -2.02 11.08
C GLU A 62 13.48 -3.36 11.72
N LEU A 63 13.55 -4.42 10.90
CA LEU A 63 13.94 -5.75 11.33
C LEU A 63 15.45 -5.92 11.14
N GLU A 64 16.10 -6.59 12.10
CA GLU A 64 17.55 -6.84 12.06
C GLU A 64 17.98 -7.74 10.90
N GLU A 65 17.08 -8.58 10.40
CA GLU A 65 17.33 -9.52 9.31
C GLU A 65 16.05 -9.76 8.50
N ASN A 66 16.22 -10.26 7.27
CA ASN A 66 15.10 -10.63 6.42
C ASN A 66 14.40 -11.89 6.95
N LYS A 67 13.17 -11.72 7.46
CA LYS A 67 12.30 -12.81 7.98
C LYS A 67 11.29 -13.33 6.96
N GLY A 68 11.41 -12.89 5.72
CA GLY A 68 10.47 -13.16 4.63
C GLY A 68 9.28 -12.18 4.60
N HIS A 69 8.75 -11.99 3.38
CA HIS A 69 7.69 -11.02 3.08
C HIS A 69 6.45 -11.15 3.96
N SER A 70 6.00 -12.38 4.19
CA SER A 70 4.79 -12.66 4.98
C SER A 70 4.97 -12.25 6.44
N GLU A 71 6.14 -12.48 7.02
CA GLU A 71 6.42 -12.11 8.41
C GLU A 71 6.45 -10.60 8.56
N ALA A 72 7.13 -9.90 7.64
CA ALA A 72 7.14 -8.44 7.60
C ALA A 72 5.72 -7.87 7.45
N ALA A 73 4.91 -8.43 6.55
CA ALA A 73 3.51 -8.01 6.38
C ALA A 73 2.68 -8.25 7.64
N ASN A 74 2.84 -9.39 8.32
CA ASN A 74 2.13 -9.71 9.56
C ASN A 74 2.45 -8.72 10.69
N ILE A 75 3.73 -8.37 10.86
CA ILE A 75 4.17 -7.35 11.82
C ILE A 75 3.49 -6.00 11.53
N GLY A 76 3.36 -5.66 10.25
CA GLY A 76 2.63 -4.47 9.80
C GLY A 76 1.14 -4.53 10.13
N PHE A 77 0.49 -5.68 9.89
CA PHE A 77 -0.93 -5.89 10.23
C PHE A 77 -1.19 -5.81 11.74
N GLU A 78 -0.29 -6.36 12.56
CA GLU A 78 -0.41 -6.29 14.02
C GLU A 78 -0.29 -4.85 14.53
N SER A 79 0.54 -4.05 13.85
CA SER A 79 0.84 -2.66 14.15
C SER A 79 -0.23 -1.66 13.70
N ALA A 80 -1.22 -2.10 12.94
CA ALA A 80 -2.25 -1.27 12.33
C ALA A 80 -3.41 -0.93 13.27
N GLU A 81 -3.84 0.33 13.24
CA GLU A 81 -4.94 0.89 14.07
C GLU A 81 -6.19 1.22 13.24
N GLY A 82 -6.07 1.18 11.92
CA GLY A 82 -7.13 1.45 10.98
C GLY A 82 -8.26 0.43 11.03
N LYS A 83 -9.46 0.90 10.72
CA LYS A 83 -10.65 0.05 10.54
C LYS A 83 -10.49 -0.87 9.34
N TYR A 84 -9.75 -0.42 8.32
CA TYR A 84 -9.43 -1.19 7.14
C TYR A 84 -7.93 -1.15 6.86
N ILE A 85 -7.40 -2.23 6.30
CA ILE A 85 -6.00 -2.33 5.92
C ILE A 85 -5.89 -2.21 4.42
N ALA A 86 -5.06 -1.30 3.90
CA ALA A 86 -4.65 -1.26 2.50
C ALA A 86 -3.22 -1.81 2.38
N LYS A 87 -3.07 -3.11 2.10
CA LYS A 87 -1.74 -3.67 1.86
C LYS A 87 -1.26 -3.24 0.47
N LEU A 88 -0.04 -2.73 0.37
CA LEU A 88 0.62 -2.41 -0.89
C LEU A 88 2.00 -3.07 -0.93
N ASP A 89 2.50 -3.33 -2.14
CA ASP A 89 3.92 -3.63 -2.34
C ASP A 89 4.70 -2.32 -2.49
N ASP A 90 6.01 -2.41 -2.32
CA ASP A 90 6.96 -1.29 -2.29
C ASP A 90 7.13 -0.59 -3.65
N ASP A 91 6.77 -1.25 -4.75
CA ASP A 91 6.72 -0.72 -6.11
C ASP A 91 5.30 -0.30 -6.57
N GLY A 92 4.32 -0.38 -5.68
CA GLY A 92 2.92 -0.13 -6.01
C GLY A 92 2.60 1.35 -6.28
N ILE A 93 2.10 1.65 -7.48
CA ILE A 93 1.56 2.98 -7.81
C ILE A 93 0.02 2.93 -7.87
N ILE A 94 -0.61 3.78 -7.07
CA ILE A 94 -2.06 3.93 -6.99
C ILE A 94 -2.53 5.30 -7.49
N GLY A 95 -3.65 5.32 -8.22
CA GLY A 95 -4.25 6.57 -8.68
C GLY A 95 -4.80 7.42 -7.53
N VAL A 96 -4.78 8.74 -7.66
CA VAL A 96 -5.21 9.73 -6.64
C VAL A 96 -6.57 9.41 -6.00
N GLY A 97 -7.53 8.92 -6.77
CA GLY A 97 -8.89 8.60 -6.30
C GLY A 97 -9.08 7.17 -5.81
N TRP A 98 -8.03 6.33 -5.81
CA TRP A 98 -8.13 4.90 -5.55
C TRP A 98 -8.72 4.62 -4.16
N LEU A 99 -8.10 5.17 -3.10
CA LEU A 99 -8.51 4.85 -1.74
C LEU A 99 -9.93 5.34 -1.44
N ARG A 100 -10.28 6.56 -1.89
CA ARG A 100 -11.65 7.10 -1.78
C ARG A 100 -12.66 6.17 -2.44
N THR A 101 -12.39 5.72 -3.67
CA THR A 101 -13.28 4.83 -4.43
C THR A 101 -13.51 3.51 -3.71
N VAL A 102 -12.44 2.92 -3.15
CA VAL A 102 -12.53 1.65 -2.41
C VAL A 102 -13.33 1.83 -1.12
N VAL A 103 -13.03 2.88 -0.33
CA VAL A 103 -13.76 3.17 0.92
C VAL A 103 -15.23 3.44 0.65
N ASP A 104 -15.56 4.25 -0.36
CA ASP A 104 -16.95 4.53 -0.71
C ASP A 104 -17.68 3.25 -1.13
N ARG A 105 -17.04 2.39 -1.92
CA ARG A 105 -17.64 1.10 -2.32
C ARG A 105 -17.96 0.23 -1.11
N ILE A 106 -17.07 0.17 -0.12
CA ILE A 106 -17.30 -0.60 1.11
C ILE A 106 -18.44 0.03 1.92
N GLN A 107 -18.45 1.35 2.08
CA GLN A 107 -19.44 2.04 2.93
C GLN A 107 -20.84 2.10 2.31
N THR A 108 -20.97 2.11 0.98
CA THR A 108 -22.27 2.21 0.31
C THR A 108 -22.85 0.87 -0.14
N SER A 109 -22.09 -0.22 -0.05
CA SER A 109 -22.59 -1.54 -0.42
C SER A 109 -23.58 -2.06 0.62
N SER A 110 -24.63 -2.75 0.16
CA SER A 110 -25.53 -3.53 1.00
C SER A 110 -24.98 -4.93 1.32
N ASP A 111 -23.89 -5.32 0.67
CA ASP A 111 -23.26 -6.64 0.83
C ASP A 111 -22.15 -6.57 1.89
N ASP A 112 -21.93 -7.68 2.58
CA ASP A 112 -20.76 -7.84 3.46
C ASP A 112 -19.50 -8.07 2.60
N ILE A 113 -18.80 -6.97 2.31
CA ILE A 113 -17.55 -7.01 1.51
C ILE A 113 -16.37 -7.33 2.43
N ALA A 114 -15.78 -8.51 2.27
CA ALA A 114 -14.58 -8.92 3.02
C ALA A 114 -13.29 -8.30 2.45
N ALA A 115 -13.19 -8.12 1.13
CA ALA A 115 -12.04 -7.52 0.48
C ALA A 115 -12.39 -6.89 -0.87
N ILE A 116 -11.60 -5.89 -1.27
CA ILE A 116 -11.64 -5.30 -2.62
C ILE A 116 -10.23 -5.34 -3.19
N GLN A 117 -10.11 -5.80 -4.44
CA GLN A 117 -8.88 -5.78 -5.23
C GLN A 117 -9.11 -4.89 -6.46
N PRO A 118 -8.24 -3.90 -6.72
CA PRO A 118 -8.28 -3.13 -7.95
C PRO A 118 -7.78 -3.95 -9.14
N LYS A 119 -8.13 -3.49 -10.34
CA LYS A 119 -7.46 -3.97 -11.54
C LYS A 119 -5.99 -3.52 -11.51
N VAL A 120 -5.07 -4.48 -11.51
CA VAL A 120 -3.64 -4.22 -11.67
C VAL A 120 -3.34 -4.05 -13.16
N VAL A 121 -2.54 -3.04 -13.49
CA VAL A 121 -2.16 -2.73 -14.88
C VAL A 121 -0.65 -2.44 -14.92
N GLU A 122 0.00 -2.88 -15.99
CA GLU A 122 1.38 -2.50 -16.26
C GLU A 122 1.45 -1.06 -16.79
N TYR A 123 2.48 -0.33 -16.39
CA TYR A 123 2.79 1.00 -16.88
C TYR A 123 4.28 1.10 -17.23
N LYS A 124 4.62 1.98 -18.18
CA LYS A 124 6.01 2.43 -18.37
C LYS A 124 6.15 3.83 -17.80
N SER A 125 7.15 4.01 -16.94
CA SER A 125 7.60 5.33 -16.53
C SER A 125 8.50 5.91 -17.63
N ASN A 126 7.99 6.88 -18.40
CA ASN A 126 8.77 7.66 -19.35
C ASN A 126 9.11 9.01 -18.72
N GLY A 127 10.14 9.07 -17.88
CA GLY A 127 10.60 10.33 -17.28
C GLY A 127 9.54 11.06 -16.45
N GLY A 128 8.73 10.32 -15.68
CA GLY A 128 7.69 10.87 -14.80
C GLY A 128 6.28 10.95 -15.39
N THR A 129 6.07 10.50 -16.64
CA THR A 129 4.72 10.33 -17.21
C THR A 129 4.36 8.85 -17.27
N VAL A 130 3.27 8.48 -16.58
CA VAL A 130 2.71 7.12 -16.57
C VAL A 130 1.82 6.95 -17.80
N GLU A 131 2.32 6.26 -18.84
CA GLU A 131 1.52 5.89 -20.01
C GLU A 131 0.94 4.48 -19.83
N LYS A 132 -0.39 4.37 -19.90
CA LYS A 132 -1.13 3.12 -19.75
C LYS A 132 -0.94 2.22 -20.98
N PHE A 133 -0.50 0.98 -20.79
CA PHE A 133 -0.68 -0.05 -21.83
C PHE A 133 -2.16 -0.43 -21.89
N THR A 134 -2.83 -0.08 -22.98
CA THR A 134 -4.10 -0.71 -23.37
C THR A 134 -3.83 -1.72 -24.47
N GLU A 135 -3.08 -2.78 -24.20
CA GLU A 135 -3.07 -3.94 -25.10
C GLU A 135 -2.74 -5.24 -24.34
N GLY A 136 -3.77 -6.09 -24.20
CA GLY A 136 -3.64 -7.54 -24.12
C GLY A 136 -2.81 -8.14 -22.98
N GLY A 137 -3.42 -8.28 -21.80
CA GLY A 137 -2.90 -9.16 -20.76
C GLY A 137 -3.77 -9.09 -19.50
N GLU A 138 -4.77 -9.96 -19.40
CA GLU A 138 -5.36 -10.28 -18.09
C GLU A 138 -4.32 -11.06 -17.29
N ILE A 139 -3.60 -10.38 -16.40
CA ILE A 139 -2.74 -11.04 -15.42
C ILE A 139 -3.66 -11.75 -14.43
N HIS A 140 -3.82 -13.06 -14.63
CA HIS A 140 -4.34 -13.99 -13.62
C HIS A 140 -3.22 -14.28 -12.62
N GLY A 141 -2.94 -13.31 -11.74
CA GLY A 141 -1.88 -13.41 -10.75
C GLY A 141 -2.23 -12.57 -9.55
N MET A 142 -2.45 -13.24 -8.42
CA MET A 142 -2.68 -12.61 -7.12
C MET A 142 -1.39 -11.94 -6.65
N ILE A 143 -1.36 -10.61 -6.67
CA ILE A 143 -0.40 -9.78 -5.93
C ILE A 143 -1.27 -8.84 -5.10
N SER A 144 -1.32 -9.07 -3.78
CA SER A 144 -2.31 -8.42 -2.92
C SER A 144 -2.04 -6.93 -2.84
N CYS A 145 -2.86 -6.16 -3.55
CA CYS A 145 -3.14 -4.76 -3.25
C CYS A 145 -4.60 -4.72 -2.80
N GLY A 146 -4.88 -5.44 -1.72
CA GLY A 146 -6.23 -5.67 -1.22
C GLY A 146 -6.51 -4.78 -0.03
N VAL A 147 -7.72 -4.20 0.02
CA VAL A 147 -8.22 -3.73 1.30
C VAL A 147 -8.81 -4.92 2.06
N LEU A 148 -8.14 -5.38 3.11
CA LEU A 148 -8.63 -6.47 3.97
C LEU A 148 -9.46 -5.85 5.11
N TYR A 149 -10.70 -6.31 5.24
CA TYR A 149 -11.64 -5.88 6.27
C TYR A 149 -11.76 -6.91 7.41
N ASP A 150 -12.00 -6.33 8.60
CA ASP A 150 -12.60 -6.88 9.82
C ASP A 150 -11.67 -7.40 10.92
N ARG A 151 -11.09 -6.45 11.67
CA ARG A 151 -10.65 -6.71 13.04
C ARG A 151 -11.87 -6.61 13.96
N LYS A 152 -12.66 -7.70 14.04
CA LYS A 152 -13.71 -7.81 15.08
C LYS A 152 -13.03 -7.68 16.45
N LYS A 153 -13.69 -6.89 17.32
CA LYS A 153 -13.42 -6.74 18.76
C LYS A 153 -13.04 -8.05 19.45
#